data_AF-A2H8W1-F1
#
_entry.id   AF-A2H8W1-F1
#
_cell.length_a   1.000
_cell.length_b   1.000
_cell.length_c   1.000
_cell.angle_alpha   90.00
_cell.angle_beta   90.00
_cell.angle_gamma   90.00
#
_symmetry.space_group_name_H-M   'P 1'
#
loop_
_entity.id
_entity.type
_entity.pdbx_description
1 polymer ?
#
loop_
_entity_poly.entity_id
_entity_poly.type
_entity_poly.pdbx_seq_one_letter_code
_entity_poly.pdbx_strand_id
1 'polypeptide(L)'
;MMMLSVFWGVNGIIAIDILQKPNTMNAQYLIDNVLTQIINSDEFEKSKQQKQKFAIHFDNSRVHKSHKVMNYLVETMLKLFQTQFIHLILHPLTFIYSAR
;
A
#
# COMPACT_ATOMS: atom_id res chain seq x y z
N MET A 1 -15.59 16.26 2.37
CA MET A 1 -15.25 15.13 1.48
C MET A 1 -13.90 14.57 1.89
N MET A 2 -13.75 13.26 1.89
CA MET A 2 -12.59 12.54 2.42
C MET A 2 -12.11 11.49 1.42
N MET A 3 -10.85 11.08 1.50
CA MET A 3 -10.27 10.00 0.72
C MET A 3 -9.92 8.86 1.68
N LEU A 4 -10.49 7.68 1.45
CA LEU A 4 -10.24 6.48 2.23
C LEU A 4 -9.17 5.63 1.53
N SER A 5 -8.13 5.24 2.26
CA SER A 5 -7.12 4.29 1.82
C SER A 5 -7.27 3.00 2.63
N VAL A 6 -7.43 1.85 1.96
CA VAL A 6 -7.56 0.55 2.62
C VAL A 6 -6.58 -0.43 1.99
N PHE A 7 -5.81 -1.10 2.83
CA PHE A 7 -4.92 -2.21 2.46
C PHE A 7 -5.36 -3.46 3.19
N TRP A 8 -5.49 -4.56 2.47
CA TRP A 8 -5.83 -5.85 3.04
C TRP A 8 -4.94 -6.94 2.48
N GLY A 9 -4.75 -7.98 3.28
CA GLY A 9 -4.14 -9.24 2.88
C GLY A 9 -5.15 -10.38 2.93
N VAL A 10 -4.63 -11.60 2.92
CA VAL A 10 -5.43 -12.83 2.99
C VAL A 10 -6.20 -12.97 4.31
N ASN A 11 -5.72 -12.34 5.39
CA ASN A 11 -6.30 -12.44 6.73
C ASN A 11 -7.19 -11.25 7.12
N GLY A 12 -7.42 -10.32 6.18
CA GLY A 12 -8.24 -9.12 6.44
C GLY A 12 -7.46 -7.82 6.24
N ILE A 13 -7.99 -6.76 6.85
CA ILE A 13 -7.47 -5.40 6.68
C ILE A 13 -6.20 -5.21 7.50
N ILE A 14 -5.14 -4.71 6.84
CA ILE A 14 -3.81 -4.48 7.41
C ILE A 14 -3.60 -2.99 7.72
N ALA A 15 -4.10 -2.10 6.86
CA ALA A 15 -4.02 -0.66 7.09
C ALA A 15 -5.29 0.06 6.61
N ILE A 16 -5.72 1.06 7.37
CA ILE A 16 -6.80 1.99 7.01
C ILE A 16 -6.32 3.40 7.32
N ASP A 17 -6.54 4.31 6.38
CA ASP A 17 -6.32 5.74 6.59
C ASP A 17 -7.42 6.58 5.95
N ILE A 18 -7.78 7.69 6.61
CA ILE A 18 -8.76 8.67 6.12
C ILE A 18 -8.09 10.02 6.00
N LEU A 19 -7.84 10.45 4.76
CA LEU A 19 -7.33 11.77 4.45
C LEU A 19 -8.49 12.76 4.22
N GLN A 20 -8.58 13.78 5.08
CA GLN A 20 -9.59 14.83 4.96
C GLN A 20 -9.14 15.97 4.04
N LYS A 21 -10.08 16.54 3.27
CA LYS A 21 -9.84 17.79 2.52
C LYS A 21 -9.54 18.97 3.48
N PRO A 22 -8.71 19.94 3.08
CA PRO A 22 -8.16 20.16 1.73
C PRO A 22 -6.88 19.37 1.40
N ASN A 23 -6.42 18.50 2.30
CA ASN A 23 -5.18 17.77 2.11
C ASN A 23 -5.26 16.78 0.94
N THR A 24 -4.13 16.56 0.28
CA THR A 24 -3.99 15.64 -0.85
C THR A 24 -2.93 14.59 -0.58
N MET A 25 -3.14 13.39 -1.12
CA MET A 25 -2.19 12.29 -1.00
C MET A 25 -0.87 12.68 -1.66
N ASN A 26 0.21 12.59 -0.89
CA ASN A 26 1.58 12.78 -1.37
C ASN A 26 2.48 11.65 -0.85
N ALA A 27 3.71 11.60 -1.33
CA ALA A 27 4.64 10.51 -1.04
C ALA A 27 4.93 10.35 0.46
N GLN A 28 5.14 11.47 1.16
CA GLN A 28 5.40 11.44 2.61
C GLN A 28 4.18 10.95 3.37
N TYR A 29 3.01 11.49 3.03
CA TYR A 29 1.76 11.10 3.69
C TYR A 29 1.46 9.61 3.52
N LEU A 30 1.64 9.06 2.32
CA LEU A 30 1.47 7.64 2.05
C LEU A 30 2.40 6.79 2.91
N ILE A 31 3.68 7.18 3.00
CA ILE A 31 4.67 6.45 3.81
C ILE A 31 4.21 6.44 5.27
N ASP A 32 4.02 7.62 5.86
CA ASP A 32 3.82 7.78 7.30
C ASP A 32 2.51 7.18 7.78
N ASN A 33 1.44 7.36 7.01
CA ASN A 33 0.09 7.05 7.47
C ASN A 33 -0.42 5.72 6.91
N VAL A 34 0.23 5.13 5.91
CA VAL A 34 -0.24 3.88 5.30
C VAL A 34 0.84 2.81 5.31
N LEU A 35 2.00 3.06 4.70
CA LEU A 35 3.04 2.02 4.58
C LEU A 35 3.66 1.66 5.93
N THR A 36 3.84 2.63 6.82
CA THR A 36 4.30 2.38 8.18
C THR A 36 3.33 1.49 8.96
N GLN A 37 2.01 1.62 8.77
CA GLN A 37 1.04 0.70 9.39
C GLN A 37 1.26 -0.75 8.91
N ILE A 38 1.50 -0.93 7.61
CA ILE A 38 1.76 -2.25 7.02
C ILE A 38 3.06 -2.85 7.59
N ILE A 39 4.13 -2.06 7.69
CA ILE A 39 5.41 -2.51 8.23
C ILE A 39 5.32 -2.86 9.72
N ASN A 40 4.43 -2.21 10.45
CA ASN A 40 4.22 -2.50 11.87
C ASN A 40 3.15 -3.58 12.12
N SER A 41 2.62 -4.20 11.05
CA SER A 41 1.59 -5.24 11.18
C SER A 41 2.15 -6.61 11.56
N ASP A 42 1.33 -7.41 12.24
CA ASP A 42 1.65 -8.79 12.57
C ASP A 42 1.90 -9.64 11.32
N GLU A 43 1.19 -9.39 10.23
CA GLU A 43 1.37 -10.07 8.93
C GLU A 43 2.78 -9.83 8.39
N PHE A 44 3.26 -8.60 8.47
CA PHE A 44 4.59 -8.24 8.00
C PHE A 44 5.68 -8.87 8.87
N GLU A 45 5.54 -8.79 10.19
CA GLU A 45 6.48 -9.43 11.12
C GLU A 45 6.50 -10.96 10.98
N LYS A 46 5.34 -11.61 10.81
CA LYS A 46 5.26 -13.05 10.51
C LYS A 46 5.99 -13.38 9.20
N SER A 47 5.84 -12.55 8.17
CA SER A 47 6.53 -12.78 6.90
C SER A 47 8.05 -12.74 7.05
N LYS A 48 8.58 -11.81 7.88
CA LYS A 48 10.02 -11.76 8.20
C LYS A 48 10.48 -13.00 8.94
N GLN A 49 9.76 -13.40 10.00
CA GLN A 49 10.08 -14.58 10.79
C GLN A 49 10.11 -15.86 9.93
N GLN A 50 9.17 -15.98 9.00
CA GLN A 50 9.08 -17.11 8.07
C GLN A 50 9.99 -16.96 6.83
N LYS A 51 10.77 -15.87 6.73
CA LYS A 51 11.61 -15.52 5.58
C LYS A 51 10.84 -15.50 4.25
N GLN A 52 9.57 -15.16 4.31
CA GLN A 52 8.70 -15.01 3.15
C GLN A 52 8.81 -13.58 2.58
N LYS A 53 8.57 -13.46 1.28
CA LYS A 53 8.52 -12.15 0.62
C LYS A 53 7.17 -11.50 0.93
N PHE A 54 7.17 -10.30 1.50
CA PHE A 54 5.96 -9.50 1.62
C PHE A 54 5.80 -8.61 0.39
N ALA A 55 4.71 -8.80 -0.33
CA ALA A 55 4.43 -8.10 -1.57
C ALA A 55 3.25 -7.15 -1.39
N ILE A 56 3.43 -5.89 -1.78
CA ILE A 56 2.36 -4.89 -1.85
C ILE A 56 2.09 -4.57 -3.31
N HIS A 57 0.82 -4.38 -3.60
CA HIS A 57 0.34 -3.98 -4.91
C HIS A 57 -0.35 -2.62 -4.79
N PHE A 58 0.00 -1.71 -5.72
CA PHE A 58 -0.66 -0.41 -5.86
C PHE A 58 -1.07 -0.17 -7.32
N ASP A 59 -1.96 0.80 -7.51
CA ASP A 59 -2.14 1.40 -8.84
C ASP A 59 -0.89 2.20 -9.26
N ASN A 60 -0.83 2.56 -10.54
CA ASN A 60 0.33 3.22 -11.16
C ASN A 60 0.35 4.75 -10.95
N SER A 61 -0.21 5.25 -9.84
CA SER A 61 -0.30 6.69 -9.57
C SER A 61 1.09 7.34 -9.45
N ARG A 62 1.15 8.67 -9.68
CA ARG A 62 2.41 9.43 -9.56
C ARG A 62 3.00 9.36 -8.15
N VAL A 63 2.15 9.27 -7.12
CA VAL A 63 2.58 9.20 -5.72
C VAL A 63 3.26 7.86 -5.44
N HIS A 64 2.63 6.76 -5.86
CA HIS A 64 3.13 5.40 -5.61
C HIS A 64 4.47 5.12 -6.31
N LYS A 65 4.69 5.75 -7.47
CA LYS A 65 5.94 5.68 -8.23
C LYS A 65 7.01 6.69 -7.84
N SER A 66 6.73 7.58 -6.89
CA SER A 66 7.71 8.60 -6.52
C SER A 66 8.99 7.93 -6.00
N HIS A 67 10.15 8.52 -6.31
CA HIS A 67 11.45 8.01 -5.83
C HIS A 67 11.46 7.78 -4.33
N LYS A 68 10.80 8.67 -3.58
CA LYS A 68 10.68 8.59 -2.13
C LYS A 68 9.96 7.31 -1.68
N VAL A 69 8.82 6.98 -2.30
CA VAL A 69 8.09 5.73 -2.00
C VAL A 69 8.89 4.51 -2.44
N MET A 70 9.48 4.55 -3.64
CA MET A 70 10.29 3.43 -4.14
C MET A 70 11.49 3.13 -3.24
N ASN A 71 12.21 4.16 -2.78
CA ASN A 71 13.34 4.00 -1.85
C ASN A 71 12.87 3.42 -0.52
N TYR A 72 11.76 3.94 0.03
CA TYR A 72 11.19 3.42 1.27
C TYR A 72 10.82 1.93 1.16
N LEU A 73 10.22 1.50 0.05
CA LEU A 73 9.89 0.08 -0.16
C LEU A 73 11.15 -0.80 -0.23
N VAL A 74 12.22 -0.32 -0.87
CA VAL A 74 13.50 -1.05 -0.93
C VAL A 74 14.14 -1.17 0.45
N GLU A 75 14.23 -0.06 1.20
CA GLU A 75 14.79 -0.01 2.56
C GLU A 75 14.04 -0.92 3.53
N THR A 76 12.72 -1.04 3.36
CA THR A 76 11.84 -1.84 4.22
C THR A 76 11.69 -3.28 3.73
N MET A 77 12.38 -3.68 2.66
CA MET A 77 12.29 -5.00 2.02
C MET A 77 10.89 -5.38 1.48
N LEU A 78 10.03 -4.38 1.28
CA LEU A 78 8.72 -4.56 0.65
C LEU A 78 8.89 -4.75 -0.85
N LYS A 79 8.32 -5.82 -1.40
CA LYS A 79 8.31 -6.05 -2.84
C LYS A 79 7.11 -5.41 -3.48
N LEU A 80 7.36 -4.62 -4.53
CA LEU A 80 6.31 -3.94 -5.25
C LEU A 80 5.88 -4.72 -6.49
N PHE A 81 4.58 -4.96 -6.64
CA PHE A 81 3.96 -5.31 -7.92
C PHE A 81 3.19 -4.10 -8.43
N GLN A 82 3.56 -3.61 -9.61
CA GLN A 82 2.88 -2.51 -10.30
C GLN A 82 1.98 -3.08 -11.39
N THR A 83 0.77 -2.55 -11.54
CA THR A 83 -0.10 -2.92 -12.67
C THR A 83 0.28 -2.19 -13.94
N GLN A 84 0.55 -2.93 -15.02
CA GLN A 84 0.40 -2.46 -16.40
C GLN A 84 -0.94 -2.99 -16.91
N PHE A 85 -1.90 -2.09 -17.17
CA PHE A 85 -3.17 -2.35 -17.86
C PHE A 85 -4.11 -3.43 -17.30
N ILE A 86 -5.30 -2.97 -16.90
CA ILE A 86 -6.61 -3.66 -16.83
C ILE A 86 -6.58 -5.16 -17.18
N HIS A 87 -6.28 -6.01 -16.20
CA HIS A 87 -6.80 -7.37 -16.15
C HIS A 87 -7.18 -7.68 -14.71
N LEU A 88 -8.34 -7.12 -14.33
CA LEU A 88 -8.96 -7.28 -13.03
C LEU A 88 -9.69 -8.63 -12.94
N ILE A 89 -8.99 -9.73 -13.24
CA ILE A 89 -9.46 -11.09 -12.94
C ILE A 89 -8.21 -11.90 -12.62
N LEU A 90 -8.17 -12.48 -11.41
CA LEU A 90 -7.13 -13.36 -10.84
C LEU A 90 -6.03 -12.69 -9.97
N HIS A 91 -6.40 -12.03 -8.87
CA HIS A 91 -5.71 -12.18 -7.58
C HIS A 91 -6.55 -11.52 -6.46
N PRO A 92 -6.76 -12.14 -5.29
CA PRO A 92 -7.57 -11.58 -4.18
C PRO A 92 -6.96 -10.33 -3.49
N LEU A 93 -5.93 -9.74 -4.08
CA LEU A 93 -5.16 -8.65 -3.50
C LEU A 93 -5.31 -7.44 -4.41
N THR A 94 -6.12 -6.47 -3.96
CA THR A 94 -6.13 -5.03 -4.28
C THR A 94 -7.39 -4.50 -4.99
N PHE A 95 -8.10 -3.64 -4.27
CA PHE A 95 -9.02 -2.64 -4.82
C PHE A 95 -8.82 -1.34 -4.02
N ILE A 96 -8.19 -0.32 -4.62
CA ILE A 96 -8.20 1.04 -4.05
C ILE A 96 -9.48 1.70 -4.54
N TYR A 97 -10.44 1.93 -3.64
CA TYR A 97 -11.67 2.67 -3.97
C TYR A 97 -11.45 4.16 -3.69
N SER A 98 -11.25 4.95 -4.75
CA SER A 98 -11.36 6.41 -4.69
C SER A 98 -12.74 6.81 -5.19
N ALA A 99 -13.72 6.95 -4.29
CA ALA A 99 -14.98 7.62 -4.62
C ALA A 99 -14.67 9.10 -4.93
N ARG A 100 -15.01 9.53 -6.15
CA ARG A 100 -15.10 10.96 -6.50
C ARG A 100 -16.46 11.50 -6.11
#